data_AF-A0A0Q9L9H3-F1
#
_entry.id   AF-A0A0Q9L9H3-F1
#
_cell.length_a   1.000
_cell.length_b   1.000
_cell.length_c   1.000
_cell.angle_alpha   90.00
_cell.angle_beta   90.00
_cell.angle_gamma   90.00
#
_symmetry.space_group_name_H-M   'P 1'
#
loop_
_entity.id
_entity.type
_entity.pdbx_description
1 polymer ?
#
loop_
_entity_poly.entity_id
_entity_poly.type
_entity_poly.pdbx_seq_one_letter_code
_entity_poly.pdbx_strand_id
1 'polypeptide(L)'
;MDLMLKWFPNDEKVQALVNRLYQRYKQGFYVNAEQRMKDARGAAKYIGRYLARPAIAEYRIIKYDYHKVHYWYEDHQTGKRVNVVSPAMKFIYDLLQYISPKHFRMVGRYGLYSRSKNKESQRIINLWRYMVHKQIEMTFSPKETRKKTYRERMIETYERDPIACPCCKHAMLLVVIWHADYGRIYYYDEESERAYKKKWGVRSYERKKKQRTG
;
A
#
# COMPACT_ATOMS: atom_id res chain seq x y z
N MET A 1 -25.31 -17.20 11.96
CA MET A 1 -26.34 -16.28 12.50
C MET A 1 -26.70 -16.60 13.94
N ASP A 2 -26.37 -17.79 14.43
CA ASP A 2 -26.72 -18.28 15.77
C ASP A 2 -26.09 -17.47 16.91
N LEU A 3 -24.93 -16.84 16.66
CA LEU A 3 -24.35 -15.86 17.59
C LEU A 3 -25.26 -14.64 17.82
N MET A 4 -26.03 -14.20 16.83
CA MET A 4 -26.98 -13.10 17.01
C MET A 4 -28.15 -13.52 17.89
N LEU A 5 -28.65 -14.74 17.74
CA LEU A 5 -29.67 -15.30 18.63
C LEU A 5 -29.14 -15.48 20.06
N LYS A 6 -27.85 -15.83 20.21
CA LYS A 6 -27.19 -15.93 21.51
C LYS A 6 -27.01 -14.56 22.19
N TRP A 7 -26.66 -13.53 21.44
CA TRP A 7 -26.42 -12.18 21.97
C TRP A 7 -27.70 -11.37 22.21
N PHE A 8 -28.76 -11.66 21.44
CA PHE A 8 -30.05 -10.98 21.53
C PHE A 8 -31.20 -11.98 21.64
N PRO A 9 -31.24 -12.78 22.72
CA PRO A 9 -32.19 -13.88 22.85
C PRO A 9 -33.65 -13.41 22.97
N ASN A 10 -33.90 -12.20 23.49
CA ASN A 10 -35.25 -11.70 23.75
C ASN A 10 -35.73 -10.63 22.75
N ASP A 11 -34.97 -10.35 21.68
CA ASP A 11 -35.37 -9.36 20.68
C ASP A 11 -36.15 -10.03 19.54
N GLU A 12 -37.48 -9.88 19.56
CA GLU A 12 -38.39 -10.43 18.56
C GLU A 12 -38.05 -10.00 17.13
N LYS A 13 -37.53 -8.79 16.93
CA LYS A 13 -37.15 -8.29 15.59
C LYS A 13 -35.94 -9.04 15.07
N VAL A 14 -34.96 -9.32 15.93
CA VAL A 14 -33.77 -10.09 15.58
C VAL A 14 -34.16 -11.53 15.26
N GLN A 15 -35.00 -12.16 16.08
CA GLN A 15 -35.49 -13.52 15.83
C GLN A 15 -36.25 -13.61 14.50
N ALA A 16 -37.19 -12.70 14.25
CA ALA A 16 -37.97 -12.66 13.01
C ALA A 16 -37.09 -12.45 11.77
N LEU A 17 -36.05 -11.61 11.89
CA LEU A 17 -35.07 -11.39 10.82
C LEU A 17 -34.26 -12.65 10.53
N VAL A 18 -33.73 -13.29 11.57
CA VAL A 18 -32.92 -14.52 11.44
C VAL A 18 -33.74 -15.63 10.78
N ASN A 19 -34.98 -15.85 11.25
CA ASN A 19 -35.89 -16.84 10.67
C ASN A 19 -36.19 -16.57 9.20
N ARG A 20 -36.50 -15.31 8.86
CA ARG A 20 -36.74 -14.90 7.47
C ARG A 20 -35.54 -15.17 6.56
N LEU A 21 -34.33 -14.91 7.06
CA LEU A 21 -33.11 -15.12 6.29
C LEU A 21 -32.81 -16.60 6.09
N TYR A 22 -33.01 -17.45 7.10
CA TYR A 22 -32.88 -18.91 6.94
C TYR A 22 -33.93 -19.49 5.98
N GLN A 23 -35.17 -18.98 6.00
CA GLN A 23 -36.20 -19.39 5.03
C GLN A 23 -35.84 -18.97 3.59
N ARG A 24 -35.29 -17.75 3.43
CA ARG A 24 -34.91 -17.21 2.12
C ARG A 24 -33.69 -17.91 1.54
N TYR A 25 -32.70 -18.23 2.38
CA TYR A 25 -31.43 -18.83 1.98
C TYR A 25 -31.31 -20.26 2.50
N LYS A 26 -32.10 -21.17 1.92
CA LYS A 26 -32.17 -22.59 2.33
C LYS A 26 -30.83 -23.33 2.22
N GLN A 27 -29.97 -22.91 1.29
CA GLN A 27 -28.63 -23.48 1.11
C GLN A 27 -27.59 -22.92 2.10
N GLY A 28 -28.02 -22.08 3.05
CA GLY A 28 -27.15 -21.45 4.04
C GLY A 28 -26.49 -20.17 3.55
N PHE A 29 -25.56 -19.67 4.37
CA PHE A 29 -24.77 -18.46 4.08
C PHE A 29 -23.35 -18.85 3.74
N TYR A 30 -22.84 -18.38 2.60
CA TYR A 30 -21.45 -18.57 2.24
C TYR A 30 -20.57 -17.51 2.90
N VAL A 31 -19.69 -17.93 3.81
CA VAL A 31 -18.68 -17.06 4.43
C VAL A 31 -17.32 -17.69 4.21
N ASN A 32 -16.54 -17.13 3.28
CA ASN A 32 -15.13 -17.45 3.15
C ASN A 32 -14.32 -16.52 4.05
N ALA A 33 -14.01 -16.97 5.26
CA ALA A 33 -13.12 -16.29 6.18
C ALA A 33 -12.00 -17.23 6.59
N GLU A 34 -10.78 -16.71 6.74
CA GLU A 34 -9.69 -17.47 7.35
C GLU A 34 -10.15 -17.98 8.73
N GLN A 35 -10.13 -19.31 8.91
CA GLN A 35 -10.75 -19.99 10.06
C GLN A 35 -10.24 -19.52 11.42
N ARG A 36 -9.02 -18.96 11.49
CA ARG A 36 -8.47 -18.32 12.69
C ARG A 36 -7.56 -17.15 12.33
N MET A 37 -7.99 -15.94 12.65
CA MET A 37 -7.10 -14.78 12.66
C MET A 37 -6.19 -14.88 13.87
N LYS A 38 -4.91 -15.21 13.66
CA LYS A 38 -3.93 -15.40 14.75
C LYS A 38 -3.52 -14.09 15.44
N ASP A 39 -3.68 -12.96 14.75
CA ASP A 39 -3.22 -11.65 15.20
C ASP A 39 -4.20 -10.55 14.78
N ALA A 40 -4.48 -9.62 15.70
CA ALA A 40 -5.29 -8.42 15.46
C ALA A 40 -4.74 -7.57 14.31
N ARG A 41 -3.42 -7.53 14.11
CA ARG A 41 -2.79 -6.85 12.96
C ARG A 41 -3.14 -7.54 11.65
N GLY A 42 -3.11 -8.87 11.63
CA GLY A 42 -3.55 -9.67 10.49
C GLY A 42 -5.03 -9.40 10.16
N ALA A 43 -5.86 -9.32 11.20
CA ALA A 43 -7.28 -9.01 11.06
C ALA A 43 -7.55 -7.62 10.46
N ALA A 44 -6.89 -6.59 10.99
CA ALA A 44 -6.99 -5.24 10.49
C ALA A 44 -6.51 -5.14 9.02
N LYS A 45 -5.43 -5.84 8.67
CA LYS A 45 -4.90 -5.88 7.29
C LYS A 45 -5.86 -6.56 6.32
N TYR A 46 -6.48 -7.66 6.74
CA TYR A 46 -7.49 -8.37 5.96
C TYR A 46 -8.70 -7.45 5.70
N ILE A 47 -9.30 -6.91 6.76
CA ILE A 47 -10.45 -6.00 6.66
C ILE A 47 -10.12 -4.75 5.82
N GLY A 48 -8.95 -4.14 6.03
CA GLY A 48 -8.51 -2.98 5.26
C GLY A 48 -8.35 -3.26 3.76
N ARG A 49 -7.85 -4.46 3.38
CA ARG A 49 -7.75 -4.88 1.98
C ARG A 49 -9.13 -5.03 1.33
N TYR A 50 -10.09 -5.61 2.05
CA TYR A 50 -11.47 -5.78 1.57
C TYR A 50 -12.19 -4.45 1.39
N LEU A 51 -11.94 -3.47 2.26
CA LEU A 51 -12.56 -2.14 2.16
C LEU A 51 -11.97 -1.28 1.03
N ALA A 52 -10.71 -1.48 0.67
CA ALA A 52 -10.00 -0.64 -0.28
C ALA A 52 -10.04 -1.15 -1.73
N ARG A 53 -10.32 -2.45 -1.95
CA ARG A 53 -10.22 -3.07 -3.27
C ARG A 53 -11.59 -3.25 -3.93
N PRO A 54 -11.71 -3.07 -5.26
CA PRO A 54 -12.93 -3.41 -5.99
C PRO A 54 -13.22 -4.91 -5.90
N ALA A 55 -14.49 -5.29 -6.11
CA ALA A 55 -14.96 -6.68 -6.02
C ALA A 55 -14.20 -7.64 -6.93
N ILE A 56 -13.72 -7.14 -8.08
CA ILE A 56 -12.84 -7.87 -9.00
C ILE A 56 -11.65 -6.98 -9.36
N ALA A 57 -10.47 -7.59 -9.48
CA ALA A 57 -9.28 -6.89 -9.95
C ALA A 57 -9.32 -6.75 -11.49
N GLU A 58 -8.89 -5.60 -12.00
CA GLU A 58 -8.98 -5.26 -13.43
C GLU A 58 -8.30 -6.28 -14.34
N TYR A 59 -7.10 -6.77 -13.96
CA TYR A 59 -6.37 -7.80 -14.72
C TYR A 59 -7.10 -9.15 -14.83
N ARG A 60 -8.18 -9.36 -14.06
CA ARG A 60 -9.02 -10.56 -14.15
C ARG A 60 -10.08 -10.45 -15.24
N ILE A 61 -10.31 -9.26 -15.78
CA ILE A 61 -11.15 -9.01 -16.94
C ILE A 61 -10.28 -9.21 -18.18
N ILE A 62 -10.60 -10.22 -18.97
CA ILE A 62 -9.82 -10.65 -20.14
C ILE A 62 -10.26 -9.89 -21.38
N LYS A 63 -11.57 -9.75 -21.58
CA LYS A 63 -12.14 -9.13 -22.78
C LYS A 63 -13.52 -8.56 -22.47
N TYR A 64 -13.89 -7.50 -23.18
CA TYR A 64 -15.22 -6.91 -23.16
C TYR A 64 -15.62 -6.56 -24.60
N ASP A 65 -16.80 -7.00 -25.04
CA ASP A 65 -17.33 -6.77 -26.39
C ASP A 65 -18.65 -5.97 -26.38
N TYR A 66 -18.85 -5.13 -25.35
CA TYR A 66 -20.07 -4.35 -25.09
C TYR A 66 -21.31 -5.16 -24.68
N HIS A 67 -21.41 -6.42 -25.12
CA HIS A 67 -22.54 -7.29 -24.80
C HIS A 67 -22.20 -8.32 -23.72
N LYS A 68 -20.94 -8.75 -23.66
CA LYS A 68 -20.41 -9.80 -22.80
C LYS A 68 -19.06 -9.37 -22.21
N VAL A 69 -18.83 -9.82 -20.98
CA VAL A 69 -17.58 -9.65 -20.26
C VAL A 69 -16.99 -11.03 -20.05
N HIS A 70 -15.74 -11.20 -20.45
CA HIS A 70 -14.94 -12.39 -20.21
C HIS A 70 -14.03 -12.08 -19.03
N TYR A 71 -14.19 -12.80 -17.93
CA TYR A 71 -13.37 -12.61 -16.74
C TYR A 71 -13.07 -13.96 -16.09
N TRP A 72 -12.11 -13.98 -15.17
CA TRP A 72 -11.83 -15.18 -14.40
C TRP A 72 -11.80 -14.89 -12.91
N TYR A 73 -12.14 -15.89 -12.12
CA TYR A 73 -11.94 -15.88 -10.68
C TYR A 73 -11.36 -17.20 -10.22
N GLU A 74 -10.82 -17.21 -9.01
CA GLU A 74 -10.35 -18.42 -8.37
C GLU A 74 -11.50 -18.95 -7.51
N ASP A 75 -11.95 -20.15 -7.80
CA ASP A 75 -12.96 -20.79 -6.98
C ASP A 75 -12.33 -21.14 -5.63
N HIS A 76 -12.84 -20.53 -4.56
CA HIS A 76 -12.34 -20.71 -3.21
C HIS A 76 -12.54 -22.12 -2.66
N GLN A 77 -13.45 -22.92 -3.22
CA GLN A 77 -13.62 -24.32 -2.79
C GLN A 77 -12.57 -25.25 -3.40
N THR A 78 -12.20 -25.02 -4.67
CA THR A 78 -11.31 -25.91 -5.42
C THR A 78 -9.91 -25.34 -5.63
N GLY A 79 -9.69 -24.05 -5.37
CA GLY A 79 -8.46 -23.31 -5.66
C GLY A 79 -8.19 -23.13 -7.17
N LYS A 80 -9.15 -23.49 -8.02
CA LYS A 80 -8.95 -23.53 -9.48
C LYS A 80 -9.43 -22.24 -10.11
N ARG A 81 -8.73 -21.83 -11.17
CA ARG A 81 -9.15 -20.73 -12.04
C ARG A 81 -10.38 -21.14 -12.84
N VAL A 82 -11.47 -20.40 -12.68
CA VAL A 82 -12.70 -20.52 -13.46
C VAL A 82 -12.79 -19.32 -14.39
N ASN A 83 -12.92 -19.57 -15.69
CA ASN A 83 -13.18 -18.52 -16.67
C ASN A 83 -14.69 -18.44 -16.93
N VAL A 84 -15.24 -17.23 -16.90
CA VAL A 84 -16.67 -16.97 -17.07
C VAL A 84 -16.88 -15.97 -18.19
N VAL A 85 -17.88 -16.25 -19.02
CA VAL A 85 -18.43 -15.31 -19.99
C VAL A 85 -19.84 -14.98 -19.54
N SER A 86 -20.06 -13.71 -19.18
CA SER A 86 -21.35 -13.23 -18.68
C SER A 86 -21.84 -12.05 -19.51
N PRO A 87 -23.16 -11.91 -19.75
CA PRO A 87 -23.71 -10.67 -20.31
C PRO A 87 -23.27 -9.46 -19.48
N ALA A 88 -22.99 -8.34 -20.14
CA ALA A 88 -22.49 -7.12 -19.51
C ALA A 88 -23.43 -6.63 -18.40
N MET A 89 -24.74 -6.66 -18.63
CA MET A 89 -25.74 -6.26 -17.63
C MET A 89 -25.74 -7.15 -16.39
N LYS A 90 -25.56 -8.46 -16.57
CA LYS A 90 -25.46 -9.41 -15.44
C LYS A 90 -24.18 -9.15 -14.64
N PHE A 91 -23.05 -8.95 -15.32
CA PHE A 91 -21.79 -8.59 -14.68
C PHE A 91 -21.89 -7.30 -13.87
N ILE A 92 -22.54 -6.26 -14.42
CA ILE A 92 -22.79 -5.01 -13.70
C ILE A 92 -23.68 -5.26 -12.49
N TYR A 93 -24.78 -6.01 -12.62
CA TYR A 93 -25.65 -6.35 -11.51
C TYR A 93 -24.89 -7.06 -10.38
N ASP A 94 -24.06 -8.04 -10.72
CA ASP A 94 -23.24 -8.79 -9.77
C ASP A 94 -22.21 -7.88 -9.07
N LEU A 95 -21.65 -6.90 -9.80
CA LEU A 95 -20.73 -5.89 -9.24
C LEU A 95 -21.46 -4.92 -8.29
N LEU A 96 -22.66 -4.48 -8.65
CA LEU A 96 -23.46 -3.51 -7.89
C LEU A 96 -23.90 -4.04 -6.52
N GLN A 97 -24.01 -5.36 -6.35
CA GLN A 97 -24.32 -5.98 -5.05
C GLN A 97 -23.28 -5.65 -3.97
N TYR A 98 -22.04 -5.30 -4.36
CA TYR A 98 -20.99 -4.87 -3.43
C TYR A 98 -21.14 -3.40 -3.00
N ILE A 99 -21.92 -2.60 -3.71
CA ILE A 99 -22.16 -1.20 -3.36
C ILE A 99 -23.17 -1.17 -2.21
N SER A 100 -22.72 -0.64 -1.07
CA SER A 100 -23.60 -0.49 0.09
C SER A 100 -24.79 0.44 -0.22
N PRO A 101 -25.98 0.16 0.33
CA PRO A 101 -27.14 1.04 0.17
C PRO A 101 -26.86 2.48 0.58
N LYS A 102 -27.58 3.43 -0.04
CA LYS A 102 -27.50 4.84 0.31
C LYS A 102 -27.77 5.01 1.83
N HIS A 103 -26.92 5.79 2.49
CA HIS A 103 -26.93 5.99 3.96
C HIS A 103 -26.45 4.82 4.83
N PHE A 104 -26.07 3.68 4.24
CA PHE A 104 -25.38 2.63 4.99
C PHE A 104 -23.97 3.09 5.39
N ARG A 105 -23.71 3.17 6.69
CA ARG A 105 -22.39 3.55 7.22
C ARG A 105 -21.55 2.28 7.36
N MET A 106 -20.59 2.09 6.46
CA MET A 106 -19.64 0.97 6.55
C MET A 106 -18.77 1.05 7.81
N VAL A 107 -18.22 -0.08 8.26
CA VAL A 107 -17.36 -0.19 9.46
C VAL A 107 -16.20 0.81 9.44
N GLY A 108 -15.62 1.09 8.25
CA GLY A 108 -14.57 2.11 8.08
C GLY A 108 -15.00 3.56 8.37
N ARG A 109 -16.29 3.82 8.63
CA ARG A 109 -16.82 5.11 9.08
C ARG A 109 -17.15 5.14 10.58
N TYR A 110 -16.86 4.08 11.31
CA TYR A 110 -17.07 3.96 12.75
C TYR A 110 -15.75 3.80 13.51
N GLY A 111 -15.79 4.07 14.82
CA GLY A 111 -14.66 3.91 15.73
C GLY A 111 -13.43 4.73 15.32
N LEU A 112 -12.25 4.11 15.41
CA LEU A 112 -10.94 4.73 15.13
C LEU A 112 -10.77 5.18 13.67
N TYR A 113 -11.54 4.61 12.75
CA TYR A 113 -11.49 4.96 11.32
C TYR A 113 -12.48 6.07 10.94
N SER A 114 -13.33 6.52 11.88
CA SER A 114 -14.25 7.62 11.63
C SER A 114 -13.49 8.93 11.36
N ARG A 115 -13.86 9.63 10.27
CA ARG A 115 -13.31 10.95 9.94
C ARG A 115 -13.46 11.95 11.10
N SER A 116 -14.58 11.93 11.81
CA SER A 116 -14.82 12.86 12.93
C SER A 116 -13.94 12.58 14.14
N LYS A 117 -13.46 11.35 14.30
CA LYS A 117 -12.58 10.92 15.40
C LYS A 117 -11.12 10.76 14.97
N ASN A 118 -10.78 11.14 13.73
CA ASN A 118 -9.44 10.94 13.19
C ASN A 118 -8.38 11.72 13.98
N LYS A 119 -8.64 12.98 14.34
CA LYS A 119 -7.72 13.80 15.14
C LYS A 119 -7.44 13.16 16.51
N GLU A 120 -8.48 12.64 17.16
CA GLU A 120 -8.36 11.96 18.45
C GLU A 120 -7.63 10.62 18.33
N SER A 121 -7.94 9.85 17.28
CA SER A 121 -7.26 8.58 16.99
C SER A 121 -5.76 8.80 16.70
N GLN A 122 -5.41 9.86 15.97
CA GLN A 122 -4.02 10.25 15.72
C GLN A 122 -3.29 10.62 17.01
N ARG A 123 -3.94 11.35 17.93
CA ARG A 123 -3.36 11.66 19.25
C ARG A 123 -3.04 10.39 20.03
N ILE A 124 -3.99 9.45 20.10
CA ILE A 124 -3.80 8.16 20.80
C ILE A 124 -2.66 7.35 20.15
N ILE A 125 -2.62 7.26 18.82
CA ILE A 125 -1.56 6.55 18.08
C ILE A 125 -0.19 7.22 18.33
N ASN A 126 -0.13 8.55 18.32
CA ASN A 126 1.10 9.30 18.57
C ASN A 126 1.58 9.13 20.02
N LEU A 127 0.67 9.13 20.99
CA LEU A 127 0.99 8.86 22.40
C LEU A 127 1.54 7.44 22.56
N TRP A 128 0.90 6.44 21.95
CA TRP A 128 1.37 5.06 21.97
C TRP A 128 2.75 4.93 21.33
N ARG A 129 2.99 5.56 20.18
CA ARG A 129 4.31 5.62 19.54
C ARG A 129 5.35 6.24 20.46
N TYR A 130 5.04 7.36 21.11
CA TYR A 130 5.93 8.01 22.06
C TYR A 130 6.27 7.07 23.23
N MET A 131 5.28 6.39 23.82
CA MET A 131 5.51 5.43 24.90
C MET A 131 6.41 4.27 24.46
N VAL A 132 6.15 3.70 23.28
CA VAL A 132 6.98 2.63 22.71
C VAL A 132 8.41 3.11 22.44
N HIS A 133 8.58 4.29 21.85
CA HIS A 133 9.90 4.86 21.58
C HIS A 133 10.68 5.16 22.88
N LYS A 134 10.01 5.73 23.89
CA LYS A 134 10.62 6.00 25.20
C LYS A 134 10.99 4.71 25.93
N GLN A 135 10.18 3.66 25.81
CA GLN A 135 10.47 2.34 26.38
C GLN A 135 11.66 1.67 25.67
N ILE A 136 11.78 1.86 24.36
CA ILE A 136 12.97 1.45 23.58
C ILE A 136 14.21 2.24 24.05
N GLU A 137 14.12 3.56 24.22
CA GLU A 137 15.24 4.39 24.75
C GLU A 137 15.65 4.02 26.18
N MET A 138 14.71 3.54 27.01
CA MET A 138 15.03 3.04 28.36
C MET A 138 15.66 1.64 28.35
N THR A 139 15.35 0.83 27.34
CA THR A 139 15.78 -0.58 27.26
C THR A 139 17.11 -0.73 26.51
N PHE A 140 17.38 0.16 25.56
CA PHE A 140 18.62 0.21 24.79
C PHE A 140 19.35 1.49 25.14
N SER A 141 20.62 1.40 25.57
CA SER A 141 21.44 2.58 25.82
C SER A 141 21.38 3.54 24.63
N PRO A 142 21.31 4.87 24.84
CA PRO A 142 21.26 5.82 23.74
C PRO A 142 22.47 5.58 22.85
N LYS A 143 22.23 5.05 21.64
CA LYS A 143 23.26 4.99 20.60
C LYS A 143 23.71 6.42 20.34
N GLU A 144 25.03 6.60 20.18
CA GLU A 144 25.66 7.90 19.94
C GLU A 144 24.80 8.79 19.03
N THR A 145 24.34 9.92 19.56
CA THR A 145 23.41 10.86 18.89
C THR A 145 24.04 11.60 17.72
N ARG A 146 25.34 11.36 17.46
CA ARG A 146 26.07 11.98 16.37
C ARG A 146 25.72 11.29 15.05
N LYS A 147 25.16 12.06 14.12
CA LYS A 147 25.00 11.63 12.73
C LYS A 147 26.39 11.37 12.13
N LYS A 148 26.67 10.12 11.77
CA LYS A 148 27.92 9.73 11.10
C LYS A 148 28.05 10.42 9.74
N THR A 149 29.25 10.89 9.42
CA THR A 149 29.55 11.48 8.10
C THR A 149 29.48 10.41 7.00
N TYR A 150 29.45 10.82 5.72
CA TYR A 150 29.52 9.85 4.61
C TYR A 150 30.78 8.99 4.68
N ARG A 151 31.94 9.60 4.97
CA ARG A 151 33.23 8.91 5.13
C ARG A 151 33.18 7.88 6.25
N GLU A 152 32.67 8.27 7.43
CA GLU A 152 32.54 7.36 8.59
C GLU A 152 31.65 6.16 8.30
N ARG A 153 30.50 6.38 7.63
CA ARG A 153 29.60 5.28 7.25
C ARG A 153 30.25 4.31 6.25
N MET A 154 31.01 4.84 5.30
CA MET A 154 31.70 4.01 4.31
C MET A 154 32.84 3.21 4.94
N ILE A 155 33.61 3.79 5.85
CA ILE A 155 34.65 3.08 6.60
C ILE A 155 34.04 1.98 7.47
N GLU A 156 32.94 2.24 8.18
CA GLU A 156 32.28 1.23 9.03
C GLU A 156 31.68 0.08 8.21
N THR A 157 31.14 0.35 7.02
CA THR A 157 30.46 -0.68 6.21
C THR A 157 31.44 -1.50 5.36
N TYR A 158 32.48 -0.85 4.83
CA TYR A 158 33.35 -1.44 3.80
C TYR A 158 34.82 -1.47 4.20
N GLU A 159 35.16 -1.04 5.41
CA GLU A 159 36.54 -0.96 5.94
C GLU A 159 37.51 -0.18 5.03
N ARG A 160 36.96 0.66 4.15
CA ARG A 160 37.71 1.40 3.13
C ARG A 160 37.29 2.86 3.15
N ASP A 161 38.29 3.73 3.16
CA ASP A 161 38.06 5.17 3.11
C ASP A 161 37.75 5.62 1.67
N PRO A 162 36.53 6.11 1.38
CA PRO A 162 36.14 6.52 0.03
C PRO A 162 36.87 7.77 -0.45
N ILE A 163 37.53 8.52 0.44
CA ILE A 163 38.26 9.76 0.12
C ILE A 163 39.75 9.49 -0.03
N ALA A 164 40.26 8.33 0.37
CA ALA A 164 41.67 7.98 0.21
C ALA A 164 41.91 7.18 -1.08
N CYS A 165 42.94 7.56 -1.84
CA CYS A 165 43.34 6.78 -3.00
C CYS A 165 43.79 5.37 -2.58
N PRO A 166 43.25 4.29 -3.18
CA PRO A 166 43.66 2.92 -2.87
C PRO A 166 45.13 2.63 -3.12
N CYS A 167 45.79 3.39 -4.01
CA CYS A 167 47.18 3.19 -4.38
C CYS A 167 48.15 3.99 -3.50
N CYS A 168 47.91 5.29 -3.33
CA CYS A 168 48.87 6.20 -2.68
C CYS A 168 48.38 6.83 -1.38
N LYS A 169 47.16 6.51 -0.91
CA LYS A 169 46.52 7.03 0.31
C LYS A 169 46.35 8.56 0.38
N HIS A 170 46.60 9.29 -0.71
CA HIS A 170 46.34 10.73 -0.78
C HIS A 170 44.83 11.01 -0.87
N ALA A 171 44.42 12.18 -0.38
CA ALA A 171 43.04 12.63 -0.42
C ALA A 171 42.58 12.86 -1.87
N MET A 172 41.45 12.28 -2.24
CA MET A 172 40.81 12.40 -3.54
C MET A 172 39.74 13.49 -3.50
N LEU A 173 39.62 14.25 -4.59
CA LEU A 173 38.53 15.19 -4.80
C LEU A 173 37.40 14.53 -5.60
N LEU A 174 36.16 14.80 -5.22
CA LEU A 174 34.99 14.35 -5.97
C LEU A 174 34.84 15.21 -7.23
N VAL A 175 35.11 14.62 -8.39
CA VAL A 175 35.06 15.33 -9.69
C VAL A 175 33.70 15.18 -10.35
N VAL A 176 33.14 13.96 -10.43
CA VAL A 176 31.86 13.65 -11.09
C VAL A 176 31.08 12.61 -10.28
N ILE A 177 29.75 12.76 -10.21
CA ILE A 177 28.84 11.64 -9.91
C ILE A 177 28.01 11.35 -11.16
N TRP A 178 27.98 10.09 -11.60
CA TRP A 178 27.23 9.65 -12.78
C TRP A 178 26.41 8.40 -12.46
N HIS A 179 25.23 8.30 -13.08
CA HIS A 179 24.34 7.15 -12.99
C HIS A 179 23.83 6.78 -14.38
N ALA A 180 23.67 5.48 -14.66
CA ALA A 180 23.25 5.00 -15.98
C ALA A 180 21.93 5.60 -16.46
N ASP A 181 20.90 5.57 -15.61
CA ASP A 181 19.57 6.06 -15.98
C ASP A 181 19.42 7.59 -15.88
N TYR A 182 20.13 8.24 -14.95
CA TYR A 182 19.96 9.67 -14.66
C TYR A 182 21.02 10.54 -15.32
N GLY A 183 22.05 9.95 -15.92
CA GLY A 183 23.19 10.66 -16.46
C GLY A 183 24.08 11.26 -15.37
N ARG A 184 24.70 12.41 -15.68
CA ARG A 184 25.59 13.12 -14.76
C ARG A 184 24.78 13.85 -13.68
N ILE A 185 25.02 13.47 -12.43
CA ILE A 185 24.33 14.00 -11.23
C ILE A 185 25.10 15.16 -10.60
N TYR A 186 26.43 15.11 -10.61
CA TYR A 186 27.29 16.15 -10.05
C TYR A 186 28.56 16.32 -10.88
N TYR A 187 29.07 17.55 -10.92
CA TYR A 187 30.43 17.85 -11.35
C TYR A 187 30.98 19.08 -10.66
N TYR A 188 32.27 19.04 -10.35
CA TYR A 188 32.92 20.06 -9.55
C TYR A 188 32.93 21.46 -10.20
N ASP A 189 32.90 21.54 -11.53
CA ASP A 189 33.02 22.79 -12.29
C ASP A 189 31.81 23.06 -13.19
N GLU A 190 30.61 22.84 -12.66
CA GLU A 190 29.36 23.16 -13.38
C GLU A 190 29.24 24.64 -13.73
N GLU A 191 29.80 25.54 -12.92
CA GLU A 191 29.71 26.99 -13.13
C GLU A 191 30.50 27.44 -14.35
N SER A 192 31.76 27.01 -14.49
CA SER A 192 32.56 27.36 -15.67
C SER A 192 32.01 26.69 -16.92
N GLU A 193 31.46 25.47 -16.82
CA GLU A 193 30.81 24.82 -17.95
C GLU A 193 29.55 25.57 -18.40
N ARG A 194 28.73 26.09 -17.46
CA ARG A 194 27.59 26.96 -17.78
C ARG A 194 28.04 28.28 -18.42
N ALA A 195 29.11 28.90 -17.91
CA ALA A 195 29.67 30.12 -18.46
C ALA A 195 30.19 29.91 -19.89
N TYR A 196 30.91 28.81 -20.14
CA TYR A 196 31.38 28.42 -21.47
C TYR A 196 30.23 28.20 -22.45
N LYS A 197 29.20 27.44 -22.03
CA LYS A 197 27.99 27.20 -22.85
C LYS A 197 27.25 28.49 -23.19
N LYS A 198 27.19 29.45 -22.26
CA LYS A 198 26.60 30.78 -22.48
C LYS A 198 27.43 31.63 -23.46
N LYS A 199 28.76 31.60 -23.32
CA LYS A 199 29.70 32.36 -24.16
C LYS A 199 29.71 31.90 -25.63
N TRP A 200 29.63 30.60 -25.86
CA TRP A 200 29.75 29.99 -27.19
C TRP A 200 28.42 29.47 -27.77
N GLY A 201 27.28 29.79 -27.15
CA GLY A 201 25.95 29.47 -27.69
C GLY A 201 25.63 27.98 -27.81
N VAL A 202 26.30 27.11 -27.05
CA VAL A 202 26.11 25.65 -27.14
C VAL A 202 24.77 25.26 -26.47
N ARG A 203 23.72 25.03 -27.27
CA ARG A 203 22.44 24.48 -26.78
C ARG A 203 22.63 23.02 -26.37
N SER A 204 22.38 22.71 -25.08
CA SER A 204 22.36 21.32 -24.58
C SER A 204 21.37 20.47 -25.40
N TYR A 205 21.86 19.36 -25.95
CA TYR A 205 21.12 18.39 -26.76
C TYR A 205 20.12 17.55 -25.92
N GLU A 206 20.13 17.68 -24.59
CA GLU A 206 19.44 16.76 -23.68
C GLU A 206 17.93 17.01 -23.54
N ARG A 207 17.39 18.12 -24.07
CA ARG A 207 15.94 18.39 -24.01
C ARG A 207 15.08 17.57 -24.99
N LYS A 208 15.67 16.87 -25.98
CA LYS A 208 14.89 16.12 -27.00
C LYS A 208 14.51 14.68 -26.62
N LYS A 209 15.06 14.09 -25.55
CA LYS A 209 14.70 12.71 -25.14
C LYS A 209 13.48 12.62 -24.21
N LYS A 210 13.09 13.71 -23.52
CA LYS A 210 11.94 13.71 -22.61
C LYS A 210 10.57 13.95 -23.27
N GLN A 211 10.51 14.22 -24.58
CA GLN A 211 9.25 14.44 -25.31
C GLN A 211 8.85 13.29 -26.25
N ARG A 212 9.62 12.18 -26.32
CA ARG A 212 9.33 11.04 -27.21
C ARG A 212 9.01 9.73 -26.50
N THR A 213 8.90 9.72 -25.18
CA THR A 213 8.48 8.54 -24.40
C THR A 213 7.65 8.98 -23.20
N GLY A 214 6.33 8.85 -23.32
CA GLY A 214 5.35 9.01 -22.24
C GLY A 214 4.47 10.23 -22.41
#